data_AF-A0A1V5JHC9-F1
#
_entry.id   AF-A0A1V5JHC9-F1
#
_cell.length_a   1.000
_cell.length_b   1.000
_cell.length_c   1.000
_cell.angle_alpha   90.00
_cell.angle_beta   90.00
_cell.angle_gamma   90.00
#
_symmetry.space_group_name_H-M   'P 1'
#
loop_
_entity.id
_entity.type
_entity.pdbx_description
1 polymer ?
#
loop_
_entity_poly.entity_id
_entity_poly.type
_entity_poly.pdbx_seq_one_letter_code
_entity_poly.pdbx_strand_id
1 'polypeptide(L)' 'MKTYYQITAEEIGIVLLRKRKIAKALRRWLRENGMPYEYVFYVR' A
#
# COMPACT_ATOMS: atom_id res chain seq x y z
N MET A 1 1.21 -19.61 -2.49
CA MET A 1 0.43 -18.52 -1.86
C MET A 1 0.95 -17.18 -2.35
N LYS A 2 0.15 -16.43 -3.09
CA LYS A 2 0.45 -15.07 -3.56
C LYS A 2 -0.18 -14.09 -2.56
N THR A 3 0.65 -13.29 -1.91
CA THR A 3 0.17 -12.16 -1.09
C THR A 3 0.09 -10.90 -1.95
N TYR A 4 -1.02 -10.20 -1.83
CA TYR A 4 -1.23 -8.89 -2.44
C TYR A 4 -1.43 -7.85 -1.35
N TYR A 5 -0.92 -6.65 -1.61
CA TYR A 5 -0.97 -5.51 -0.72
C TYR A 5 -1.69 -4.39 -1.48
N GLN A 6 -2.90 -4.05 -1.05
CA GLN A 6 -3.68 -2.95 -1.58
C GLN A 6 -3.47 -1.73 -0.69
N ILE A 7 -3.13 -0.61 -1.31
CA ILE A 7 -3.01 0.70 -0.66
C ILE A 7 -3.90 1.67 -1.43
N THR A 8 -4.82 2.33 -0.74
CA THR A 8 -5.71 3.33 -1.32
C THR A 8 -5.42 4.67 -0.69
N ALA A 9 -5.18 5.71 -1.49
CA ALA A 9 -5.08 7.09 -1.04
C ALA A 9 -5.62 8.02 -2.12
N GLU A 10 -6.03 9.23 -1.74
CA GLU A 10 -6.65 10.20 -2.66
C GLU A 10 -5.68 10.61 -3.78
N GLU A 11 -4.40 10.76 -3.45
CA GLU A 11 -3.36 11.29 -4.33
C GLU A 11 -2.87 10.28 -5.38
N ILE A 12 -2.96 8.98 -5.10
CA ILE A 12 -2.41 7.90 -5.94
C ILE A 12 -3.47 6.89 -6.40
N GLY A 13 -4.72 7.03 -5.94
CA GLY A 13 -5.79 6.07 -6.16
C GLY A 13 -5.51 4.72 -5.48
N ILE A 14 -5.89 3.63 -6.16
CA ILE A 14 -5.73 2.26 -5.66
C ILE A 14 -4.47 1.64 -6.27
N VAL A 15 -3.51 1.28 -5.43
CA VAL A 15 -2.26 0.63 -5.82
C VAL A 15 -2.21 -0.80 -5.30
N LEU A 16 -2.03 -1.76 -6.20
CA LEU A 16 -1.89 -3.18 -5.86
C LEU A 16 -0.44 -3.65 -6.02
N LEU A 17 0.17 -4.11 -4.93
CA LEU A 17 1.57 -4.54 -4.91
C LEU A 17 1.69 -6.01 -4.55
N ARG A 18 2.62 -6.72 -5.21
CA ARG A 18 2.97 -8.12 -4.86
C ARG A 18 4.14 -8.23 -3.90
N LYS A 19 5.00 -7.21 -3.82
CA LYS A 19 6.21 -7.20 -2.99
C LYS A 19 5.96 -6.44 -1.68
N ARG A 20 6.09 -7.13 -0.54
CA ARG A 20 5.93 -6.55 0.81
C ARG A 20 6.81 -5.33 1.05
N LYS A 21 8.08 -5.39 0.62
CA LYS A 21 9.05 -4.30 0.83
C LYS A 21 8.61 -3.01 0.13
N ILE A 22 8.05 -3.11 -1.08
CA ILE A 22 7.54 -1.96 -1.82
C ILE A 22 6.29 -1.40 -1.13
N ALA A 23 5.36 -2.27 -0.72
CA ALA A 23 4.16 -1.84 0.00
C ALA A 23 4.50 -1.12 1.31
N LYS A 24 5.50 -1.60 2.05
CA LYS A 24 5.99 -0.95 3.27
C LYS A 24 6.63 0.40 2.98
N ALA A 25 7.44 0.51 1.92
CA ALA A 25 8.06 1.76 1.52
C ALA A 25 7.02 2.81 1.13
N LEU A 26 6.01 2.44 0.34
CA LEU A 26 4.93 3.35 -0.06
C LEU A 26 4.13 3.86 1.15
N ARG A 27 3.73 2.95 2.07
CA ARG A 27 3.05 3.35 3.32
C ARG A 27 3.87 4.28 4.19
N ARG A 28 5.19 4.11 4.21
CA ARG A 28 6.10 4.98 4.95
C ARG A 28 6.16 6.37 4.31
N TRP A 29 6.33 6.42 3.00
CA TRP A 29 6.35 7.67 2.25
C TRP A 29 5.04 8.45 2.40
N LEU A 30 3.88 7.79 2.27
CA LEU A 30 2.56 8.42 2.50
C LEU A 30 2.46 9.02 3.92
N ARG A 31 2.90 8.27 4.93
CA ARG A 31 2.92 8.74 6.32
C ARG A 31 3.85 9.95 6.52
N GLU A 32 5.05 9.92 5.93
CA GLU A 32 6.02 11.02 6.03
C GLU A 32 5.51 12.31 5.35
N ASN A 33 4.64 12.18 4.35
CA ASN A 33 3.99 13.32 3.68
C ASN A 33 2.64 13.71 4.30
N GLY A 34 2.22 13.07 5.39
CA GLY A 34 0.92 13.35 6.03
C GLY A 34 -0.30 12.92 5.22
N MET A 35 -0.11 12.08 4.21
CA MET A 35 -1.18 11.61 3.33
C MET A 35 -1.94 10.43 3.99
N PRO A 36 -3.25 10.55 4.24
CA PRO A 36 -4.05 9.46 4.77
C PRO A 36 -4.16 8.34 3.74
N TYR A 37 -4.12 7.09 4.20
CA TYR A 37 -4.27 5.93 3.32
C TYR A 37 -4.93 4.76 4.03
N GLU A 38 -5.63 3.95 3.26
CA GLU A 38 -6.12 2.64 3.67
C GLU A 38 -5.16 1.54 3.22
N TYR A 39 -5.04 0.48 4.03
CA TYR A 39 -4.16 -0.64 3.75
C TYR A 39 -4.84 -1.97 4.04
N VAL A 40 -4.88 -2.83 3.02
CA VAL A 40 -5.40 -4.19 3.11
C VAL A 40 -4.38 -5.16 2.53
N PHE A 41 -4.24 -6.34 3.12
CA PHE A 41 -3.50 -7.43 2.51
C PHE A 41 -4.37 -8.68 2.45
N TYR A 42 -4.21 -9.46 1.38
CA TYR A 42 -4.90 -10.72 1.21
C TYR A 42 -3.97 -11.79 0.65
N VAL A 43 -4.22 -13.03 1.05
CA VAL A 43 -3.45 -14.22 0.66
C VAL A 43 -4.33 -15.06 -0.25
N ARG A 44 -3.89 -15.29 -1.50
CA ARG A 44 -4.57 -16.12 -2.49
C ARG A 44 -3.67 -17.25 -3.00
#